data_AF-A0A0K0EP57-F1
#
_entry.id   AF-A0A0K0EP57-F1
#
_cell.length_a   1.000
_cell.length_b   1.000
_cell.length_c   1.000
_cell.angle_alpha   90.00
_cell.angle_beta   90.00
_cell.angle_gamma   90.00
#
_symmetry.space_group_name_H-M   'P 1'
#
loop_
_entity.id
_entity.type
_entity.pdbx_description
1 polymer ?
#
loop_
_entity_poly.entity_id
_entity_poly.type
_entity_poly.pdbx_seq_one_letter_code
_entity_poly.pdbx_strand_id
1 'polypeptide(L)'
;MDNESLVDKAFSQIHILHKIINTLGLHDTTSVEVSSKHLFIDMGKIIEKEPSYAYIRSLFYGKKYFEKNFETIFDEPDKIEKLKDKYLVSNIIYNRNLINEFINCKRIIYWKLDIPLEKDIILCHEPEEMILSISQNESPEIYLNIIKNTPNYTVRRAFFDLKICVNPTILDRLGTDLFDKFFSLRNFYIDVGAKNNCHFYDYFLNCVIMKDGVINFTINTTFDKDKINITKRNISIAMKKNVKIGIKIHGLNNEKWVFPWLKSLNEDEFNNIVKFEICTYSIFQCINYFNFVAKMKKIKYFTVRFCDGKNILYETYNKKCMKNPRRRKKLKLPLMNHLTELQRFSWIKFYLNTVFPDEDDYERLITSFCCDFLEKLPKTITQLYLTGLFFFGNSNTKRINELFPNLKAFMLTCVQFTEEDCLNNLKNLNYLMIKECPVLKVPNTVKACVSMLSSQDSPQHYHNGWVESLKKNKIFKKHHIYHDVFKKEIFFTNYTYCNNLMKILHSMEDQIFFNYCV
;
A
#
# COMPACT_ATOMS: atom_id res chain seq x y z
N MET A 1 -11.48 2.17 41.45
CA MET A 1 -12.33 1.62 40.38
C MET A 1 -11.39 1.25 39.26
N ASP A 2 -11.11 -0.04 39.15
CA ASP A 2 -10.13 -0.57 38.21
C ASP A 2 -10.61 -0.32 36.79
N ASN A 3 -9.91 0.55 36.08
CA ASN A 3 -10.05 0.72 34.64
C ASN A 3 -9.33 -0.45 33.96
N GLU A 4 -9.88 -1.66 34.11
CA GLU A 4 -9.54 -2.79 33.25
C GLU A 4 -9.75 -2.36 31.79
N SER A 5 -8.74 -2.61 30.96
CA SER A 5 -8.75 -2.21 29.58
C SER A 5 -9.93 -2.85 28.85
N LEU A 6 -10.54 -2.14 27.90
CA LEU A 6 -11.59 -2.68 27.04
C LEU A 6 -11.20 -4.00 26.35
N VAL A 7 -9.89 -4.27 26.24
CA VAL A 7 -9.32 -5.52 25.72
C VAL A 7 -9.43 -6.66 26.75
N ASP A 8 -9.17 -6.40 28.04
CA ASP A 8 -9.40 -7.37 29.11
C ASP A 8 -10.90 -7.68 29.28
N LYS A 9 -11.78 -6.70 29.04
CA LYS A 9 -13.23 -6.91 28.97
C LYS A 9 -13.70 -7.69 27.74
N ALA A 10 -13.00 -7.58 26.60
CA ALA A 10 -13.31 -8.38 25.42
C ALA A 10 -12.93 -9.86 25.62
N PHE A 11 -11.86 -10.13 26.37
CA PHE A 11 -11.36 -11.49 26.59
C PHE A 11 -11.79 -12.14 27.92
N SER A 12 -12.30 -11.39 28.91
CA SER A 12 -12.94 -11.95 30.12
C SER A 12 -14.35 -12.52 29.87
N GLN A 13 -14.79 -12.56 28.61
CA GLN A 13 -16.04 -13.17 28.17
C GLN A 13 -16.00 -14.71 28.11
N ILE A 14 -15.12 -15.34 28.90
CA ILE A 14 -15.19 -16.78 29.19
C ILE A 14 -16.57 -17.16 29.75
N HIS A 15 -17.25 -16.22 30.43
CA HIS A 15 -18.63 -16.40 30.87
C HIS A 15 -19.63 -16.44 29.70
N ILE A 16 -19.38 -15.75 28.57
CA ILE A 16 -20.21 -15.87 27.36
C ILE A 16 -19.97 -17.23 26.72
N LEU A 17 -18.72 -17.68 26.64
CA LEU A 17 -18.40 -19.03 26.16
C LEU A 17 -19.07 -20.11 27.03
N HIS A 18 -18.96 -20.03 28.36
CA HIS A 18 -19.68 -20.93 29.27
C HIS A 18 -21.19 -20.79 29.19
N LYS A 19 -21.73 -19.57 29.00
CA LYS A 19 -23.17 -19.36 28.83
C LYS A 19 -23.64 -19.95 27.51
N ILE A 20 -22.86 -19.89 26.43
CA ILE A 20 -23.14 -20.56 25.15
C ILE A 20 -23.07 -22.08 25.33
N ILE A 21 -22.00 -22.61 25.93
CA ILE A 21 -21.84 -24.04 26.22
C ILE A 21 -23.02 -24.56 27.07
N ASN A 22 -23.39 -23.85 28.13
CA ASN A 22 -24.51 -24.21 29.01
C ASN A 22 -25.89 -24.04 28.34
N THR A 23 -26.11 -22.96 27.58
CA THR A 23 -27.39 -22.71 26.89
C THR A 23 -27.61 -23.72 25.76
N LEU A 24 -26.53 -24.20 25.15
CA LEU A 24 -26.56 -25.18 24.06
C LEU A 24 -26.40 -26.63 24.54
N GLY A 25 -26.24 -26.87 25.85
CA GLY A 25 -26.08 -28.22 26.41
C GLY A 25 -24.83 -28.97 25.91
N LEU A 26 -23.78 -28.24 25.51
CA LEU A 26 -22.57 -28.82 24.94
C LEU A 26 -21.63 -29.30 26.07
N HIS A 27 -21.02 -30.47 25.90
CA HIS A 27 -19.99 -30.96 26.83
C HIS A 27 -18.61 -30.38 26.44
N ASP A 28 -17.75 -30.11 27.43
CA ASP A 28 -16.42 -29.50 27.26
C ASP A 28 -15.47 -30.27 26.32
N THR A 29 -15.83 -31.49 25.93
CA THR A 29 -15.06 -32.35 25.02
C THR A 29 -15.48 -32.26 23.55
N THR A 30 -16.38 -31.33 23.18
CA THR A 30 -16.86 -31.22 21.80
C THR A 30 -15.80 -30.57 20.89
N SER A 31 -15.50 -31.18 19.74
CA SER A 31 -14.38 -30.76 18.88
C SER A 31 -14.51 -29.31 18.41
N VAL A 32 -13.36 -28.63 18.27
CA VAL A 32 -13.25 -27.24 17.77
C VAL A 32 -14.04 -27.03 16.48
N GLU A 33 -14.14 -28.05 15.62
CA GLU A 33 -14.84 -28.00 14.35
C GLU A 33 -16.37 -27.90 14.49
N VAL A 34 -16.96 -28.63 15.45
CA VAL A 34 -18.39 -28.55 15.79
C VAL A 34 -18.71 -27.21 16.46
N SER A 35 -17.87 -26.80 17.42
CA SER A 35 -18.00 -25.51 18.10
C SER A 35 -17.88 -24.33 17.13
N SER A 36 -16.99 -24.42 16.14
CA SER A 36 -16.80 -23.38 15.11
C SER A 36 -18.01 -23.31 14.16
N LYS A 37 -18.52 -24.47 13.69
CA LYS A 37 -19.73 -24.51 12.85
C LYS A 37 -20.93 -23.86 13.55
N HIS A 38 -21.11 -24.10 14.84
CA HIS A 38 -22.21 -23.51 15.59
C HIS A 38 -21.99 -22.03 15.94
N LEU A 39 -20.74 -21.62 16.22
CA LEU A 39 -20.38 -20.21 16.39
C LEU A 39 -20.76 -19.38 15.14
N PHE A 40 -20.52 -19.92 13.94
CA PHE A 40 -20.90 -19.26 12.69
C PHE A 40 -22.41 -19.19 12.46
N ILE A 41 -23.18 -20.19 12.94
CA ILE A 41 -24.65 -20.18 12.87
C ILE A 41 -25.23 -19.10 13.79
N ASP A 42 -24.67 -18.92 15.00
CA ASP A 42 -25.19 -17.93 15.96
C ASP A 42 -24.58 -16.52 15.81
N MET A 43 -23.46 -16.35 15.08
CA MET A 43 -22.99 -15.01 14.69
C MET A 43 -24.07 -14.23 13.92
N GLY A 44 -24.97 -14.92 13.21
CA GLY A 44 -26.14 -14.31 12.57
C GLY A 44 -27.12 -13.64 13.55
N LYS A 45 -27.16 -14.06 14.82
CA LYS A 45 -27.99 -13.43 15.87
C LYS A 45 -27.28 -12.29 16.61
N ILE A 46 -25.98 -12.12 16.42
CA ILE A 46 -25.18 -11.09 17.10
C ILE A 46 -25.06 -9.80 16.25
N ILE A 47 -25.70 -9.73 15.07
CA ILE A 47 -25.60 -8.57 14.16
C ILE A 47 -26.55 -7.41 14.51
N GLU A 48 -26.73 -7.07 15.79
CA GLU A 48 -27.37 -5.79 16.13
C GLU A 48 -26.51 -4.80 16.93
N LYS A 49 -25.32 -5.19 17.39
CA LYS A 49 -24.43 -4.22 18.04
C LYS A 49 -22.99 -4.60 17.78
N GLU A 50 -22.37 -3.99 16.77
CA GLU A 50 -20.98 -3.47 16.78
C GLU A 50 -20.50 -3.12 15.35
N PRO A 51 -20.02 -1.89 15.09
CA PRO A 51 -19.47 -1.47 13.78
C PRO A 51 -17.98 -1.83 13.58
N SER A 52 -17.44 -2.80 14.31
CA SER A 52 -16.03 -3.21 14.28
C SER A 52 -15.80 -4.33 13.23
N TYR A 53 -15.84 -3.98 11.95
CA TYR A 53 -15.59 -4.93 10.84
C TYR A 53 -14.07 -5.16 10.61
N ALA A 54 -13.67 -6.41 10.36
CA ALA A 54 -12.32 -6.75 9.89
C ALA A 54 -12.25 -6.70 8.34
N TYR A 55 -11.28 -5.97 7.79
CA TYR A 55 -11.12 -5.79 6.35
C TYR A 55 -10.34 -6.95 5.71
N ILE A 56 -10.90 -7.61 4.69
CA ILE A 56 -10.17 -8.62 3.91
C ILE A 56 -9.53 -7.95 2.70
N ARG A 57 -8.20 -7.76 2.75
CA ARG A 57 -7.44 -7.08 1.69
C ARG A 57 -7.24 -7.93 0.43
N SER A 58 -7.01 -9.25 0.59
CA SER A 58 -6.50 -10.10 -0.50
C SER A 58 -7.27 -11.43 -0.66
N LEU A 59 -7.61 -11.75 -1.92
CA LEU A 59 -8.16 -13.03 -2.36
C LEU A 59 -7.07 -13.85 -3.08
N PHE A 60 -6.92 -15.12 -2.70
CA PHE A 60 -5.89 -16.03 -3.22
C PHE A 60 -6.52 -17.15 -4.04
N TYR A 61 -5.99 -17.41 -5.23
CA TYR A 61 -6.32 -18.55 -6.07
C TYR A 61 -5.07 -19.44 -6.23
N GLY A 62 -5.09 -20.64 -5.63
CA GLY A 62 -3.99 -21.61 -5.62
C GLY A 62 -3.76 -22.28 -4.26
N LYS A 63 -2.82 -23.24 -4.17
CA LYS A 63 -2.46 -23.97 -2.92
C LYS A 63 -1.73 -23.17 -1.83
N LYS A 64 -1.29 -21.92 -2.09
CA LYS A 64 -0.52 -21.13 -1.11
C LYS A 64 -1.36 -20.11 -0.33
N TYR A 65 -1.73 -20.54 0.88
CA TYR A 65 -1.99 -19.87 2.17
C TYR A 65 -2.92 -18.64 2.29
N PHE A 66 -3.66 -18.64 3.41
CA PHE A 66 -4.20 -17.47 4.10
C PHE A 66 -3.08 -16.77 4.88
N GLU A 67 -2.49 -15.69 4.36
CA GLU A 67 -1.86 -14.73 5.29
C GLU A 67 -2.96 -14.01 6.05
N LYS A 68 -3.14 -14.38 7.32
CA LYS A 68 -3.53 -13.40 8.33
C LYS A 68 -2.26 -12.57 8.50
N ASN A 69 -2.19 -11.39 7.86
CA ASN A 69 -1.10 -10.45 8.09
C ASN A 69 -1.26 -9.93 9.53
N PHE A 70 -0.84 -10.71 10.52
CA PHE A 70 -0.19 -10.17 11.69
C PHE A 70 1.28 -10.10 11.28
N GLU A 71 1.68 -9.00 10.63
CA GLU A 71 3.10 -8.69 10.47
C GLU A 71 3.68 -8.55 11.89
N THR A 72 4.20 -9.69 12.37
CA THR A 72 5.24 -9.89 13.38
C THR A 72 5.16 -9.02 14.63
N ILE A 73 4.48 -9.52 15.68
CA ILE A 73 4.72 -9.09 17.06
C ILE A 73 6.18 -9.45 17.39
N PHE A 74 7.08 -8.48 17.30
CA PHE A 74 8.36 -8.51 17.98
C PHE A 74 8.39 -7.31 18.90
N ASP A 75 8.08 -7.52 20.17
CA ASP A 75 8.65 -6.76 21.27
C ASP A 75 8.42 -7.53 22.59
N GLU A 76 9.47 -7.51 23.41
CA GLU A 76 9.63 -8.08 24.76
C GLU A 76 9.84 -9.62 24.86
N PRO A 77 11.12 -10.07 24.88
CA PRO A 77 11.50 -11.46 25.13
C PRO A 77 10.94 -12.05 26.44
N ASP A 78 10.74 -11.22 27.47
CA ASP A 78 10.46 -11.71 28.82
C ASP A 78 8.98 -12.05 29.09
N LYS A 79 8.07 -11.75 28.16
CA LYS A 79 6.66 -12.18 28.24
C LYS A 79 6.34 -13.42 27.40
N ILE A 80 7.31 -13.94 26.64
CA ILE A 80 7.08 -15.07 25.72
C ILE A 80 6.88 -16.39 26.47
N GLU A 81 7.44 -16.58 27.67
CA GLU A 81 7.25 -17.87 28.38
C GLU A 81 5.81 -18.10 28.86
N LYS A 82 5.08 -17.06 29.27
CA LYS A 82 3.68 -17.23 29.71
C LYS A 82 2.65 -17.24 28.57
N LEU A 83 3.04 -16.79 27.39
CA LEU A 83 2.17 -16.77 26.22
C LEU A 83 2.29 -18.03 25.35
N LYS A 84 3.35 -18.84 25.53
CA LYS A 84 3.48 -20.14 24.85
C LYS A 84 2.35 -21.11 25.17
N ASP A 85 1.70 -21.00 26.34
CA ASP A 85 0.66 -21.95 26.75
C ASP A 85 -0.78 -21.57 26.31
N LYS A 86 -0.99 -20.43 25.63
CA LYS A 86 -2.35 -20.03 25.19
C LYS A 86 -2.49 -19.69 23.71
N TYR A 87 -1.43 -19.77 22.93
CA TYR A 87 -1.54 -19.74 21.46
C TYR A 87 -1.44 -21.15 20.92
N LEU A 88 -2.61 -21.78 20.72
CA LEU A 88 -2.75 -22.84 19.73
C LEU A 88 -2.54 -22.21 18.35
N VAL A 89 -1.26 -22.02 18.01
CA VAL A 89 -0.78 -21.83 16.65
C VAL A 89 -1.33 -23.01 15.88
N SER A 90 -2.18 -22.74 14.89
CA SER A 90 -2.62 -23.76 13.95
C SER A 90 -1.40 -24.24 13.17
N ASN A 91 -0.72 -25.23 13.72
CA ASN A 91 0.11 -26.17 12.98
C ASN A 91 -0.83 -26.93 12.05
N ILE A 92 -0.57 -26.86 10.74
CA ILE A 92 -1.17 -27.80 9.81
C ILE A 92 -0.57 -29.17 10.13
N ILE A 93 -1.35 -30.00 10.83
CA ILE A 93 -1.07 -31.42 11.00
C ILE A 93 -1.48 -32.11 9.70
N TYR A 94 -0.45 -32.65 9.06
CA TYR A 94 -0.50 -33.47 7.87
C TYR A 94 -1.07 -34.87 8.18
N ASN A 95 -2.16 -35.26 7.53
CA ASN A 95 -2.65 -36.64 7.54
C ASN A 95 -2.25 -37.34 6.23
N ARG A 96 -1.38 -38.36 6.33
CA ARG A 96 -0.72 -39.04 5.20
C ARG A 96 -1.62 -39.95 4.35
N ASN A 97 -2.87 -40.18 4.73
CA ASN A 97 -3.63 -41.30 4.15
C ASN A 97 -4.77 -40.93 3.19
N LEU A 98 -4.88 -39.67 2.75
CA LEU A 98 -5.90 -39.26 1.77
C LEU A 98 -5.22 -38.68 0.52
N ILE A 99 -5.27 -39.45 -0.57
CA ILE A 99 -4.66 -39.14 -1.87
C ILE A 99 -5.52 -38.15 -2.68
N ASN A 100 -6.74 -37.83 -2.25
CA ASN A 100 -7.62 -36.91 -2.96
C ASN A 100 -8.26 -35.91 -1.98
N GLU A 101 -8.46 -34.69 -2.50
CA GLU A 101 -9.24 -33.58 -1.95
C GLU A 101 -8.58 -32.73 -0.84
N PHE A 102 -8.03 -31.58 -1.26
CA PHE A 102 -8.03 -30.37 -0.44
C PHE A 102 -8.75 -29.28 -1.21
N ILE A 103 -9.99 -29.01 -0.81
CA ILE A 103 -10.78 -27.86 -1.26
C ILE A 103 -10.31 -26.64 -0.47
N ASN A 104 -9.84 -25.66 -1.23
CA ASN A 104 -9.34 -24.36 -0.82
C ASN A 104 -10.42 -23.54 -0.09
N CYS A 105 -10.25 -23.25 1.21
CA CYS A 105 -11.22 -22.58 2.08
C CYS A 105 -11.52 -21.10 1.78
N LYS A 106 -11.22 -20.58 0.58
CA LYS A 106 -11.59 -19.20 0.20
C LYS A 106 -12.56 -19.09 -0.97
N ARG A 107 -13.06 -20.23 -1.48
CA ARG A 107 -14.08 -20.24 -2.55
C ARG A 107 -15.54 -20.24 -2.07
N ILE A 108 -15.80 -19.91 -0.80
CA ILE A 108 -17.15 -19.66 -0.26
C ILE A 108 -17.58 -18.20 -0.51
N ILE A 109 -17.46 -17.70 -1.74
CA ILE A 109 -18.15 -16.46 -2.13
C ILE A 109 -19.04 -16.64 -3.36
N TYR A 110 -18.90 -17.71 -4.15
CA TYR A 110 -19.89 -18.02 -5.19
C TYR A 110 -19.91 -19.51 -5.51
N TRP A 111 -20.34 -20.35 -4.57
CA TRP A 111 -20.74 -21.72 -4.86
C TRP A 111 -22.14 -21.94 -4.30
N LYS A 112 -23.10 -22.10 -5.23
CA LYS A 112 -24.46 -22.64 -5.08
C LYS A 112 -24.94 -22.74 -3.62
N LEU A 113 -25.53 -21.66 -3.14
CA LEU A 113 -26.49 -21.75 -2.05
C LEU A 113 -27.72 -22.48 -2.60
N ASP A 114 -27.68 -23.82 -2.64
CA ASP A 114 -28.86 -24.63 -3.00
C ASP A 114 -29.93 -24.63 -1.88
N ILE A 115 -29.86 -23.70 -0.91
CA ILE A 115 -30.75 -23.56 0.25
C ILE A 115 -30.87 -22.06 0.55
N PRO A 116 -32.06 -21.51 0.89
CA PRO A 116 -32.37 -20.08 0.82
C PRO A 116 -31.75 -19.22 1.93
N LEU A 117 -30.44 -19.30 2.10
CA LEU A 117 -29.61 -18.43 2.95
C LEU A 117 -29.13 -17.17 2.21
N GLU A 118 -29.50 -16.98 0.93
CA GLU A 118 -29.21 -15.77 0.15
C GLU A 118 -29.84 -14.50 0.77
N LYS A 119 -30.86 -14.67 1.62
CA LYS A 119 -31.45 -13.58 2.41
C LYS A 119 -30.71 -13.28 3.72
N ASP A 120 -29.99 -14.27 4.26
CA ASP A 120 -29.44 -14.21 5.62
C ASP A 120 -27.91 -14.02 5.64
N ILE A 121 -27.24 -14.30 4.53
CA ILE A 121 -25.80 -14.12 4.36
C ILE A 121 -25.58 -13.07 3.27
N ILE A 122 -25.69 -11.80 3.64
CA ILE A 122 -25.05 -10.76 2.83
C ILE A 122 -23.55 -10.99 2.99
N LEU A 123 -22.90 -11.47 1.93
CA LEU A 123 -21.45 -11.37 1.78
C LEU A 123 -21.10 -9.88 1.71
N CYS A 124 -20.97 -9.23 2.86
CA CYS A 124 -20.81 -7.78 2.98
C CYS A 124 -19.47 -7.25 2.44
N HIS A 125 -18.55 -8.11 1.99
CA HIS A 125 -17.15 -7.73 1.79
C HIS A 125 -16.55 -8.35 0.52
N GLU A 126 -16.26 -7.50 -0.46
CA GLU A 126 -15.54 -7.87 -1.68
C GLU A 126 -14.05 -7.43 -1.59
N PRO A 127 -13.08 -8.29 -1.96
CA PRO A 127 -11.65 -7.99 -1.88
C PRO A 127 -11.24 -6.86 -2.83
N GLU A 128 -10.26 -6.02 -2.46
CA GLU A 128 -9.69 -5.00 -3.37
C GLU A 128 -8.45 -5.49 -4.14
N GLU A 129 -7.82 -6.58 -3.68
CA GLU A 129 -6.67 -7.23 -4.30
C GLU A 129 -6.93 -8.71 -4.62
N MET A 130 -6.46 -9.15 -5.77
CA MET A 130 -6.40 -10.55 -6.17
C MET A 130 -4.94 -10.98 -6.33
N ILE A 131 -4.58 -12.13 -5.76
CA ILE A 131 -3.26 -12.75 -5.94
C ILE A 131 -3.47 -14.08 -6.65
N LEU A 132 -2.91 -14.19 -7.86
CA LEU A 132 -2.88 -15.42 -8.64
C LEU A 132 -1.50 -16.06 -8.55
N SER A 133 -1.43 -17.15 -7.80
CA SER A 133 -0.24 -18.01 -7.71
C SER A 133 -0.67 -19.43 -8.00
N ILE A 134 -0.51 -19.83 -9.25
CA ILE A 134 -0.76 -21.21 -9.67
C ILE A 134 0.55 -21.97 -9.45
N SER A 135 0.50 -23.19 -8.93
CA SER A 135 1.66 -24.09 -8.81
C SER A 135 1.80 -25.01 -10.02
N GLN A 136 3.00 -25.57 -10.25
CA GLN A 136 3.28 -26.43 -11.43
C GLN A 136 2.36 -27.66 -11.53
N ASN A 137 1.76 -28.11 -10.42
CA ASN A 137 0.89 -29.28 -10.37
C ASN A 137 -0.61 -28.93 -10.43
N GLU A 138 -0.95 -27.66 -10.71
CA GLU A 138 -2.32 -27.17 -10.77
C GLU A 138 -2.74 -26.88 -12.21
N SER A 139 -4.00 -27.16 -12.58
CA SER A 139 -4.52 -26.83 -13.91
C SER A 139 -4.79 -25.33 -14.03
N PRO A 140 -4.03 -24.58 -14.85
CA PRO A 140 -4.23 -23.13 -15.00
C PRO A 140 -5.59 -22.79 -15.59
N GLU A 141 -6.13 -23.67 -16.44
CA GLU A 141 -7.42 -23.50 -17.10
C GLU A 141 -8.56 -23.32 -16.10
N ILE A 142 -8.59 -24.10 -15.02
CA ILE A 142 -9.61 -23.98 -13.98
C ILE A 142 -9.54 -22.58 -13.36
N TYR A 143 -8.36 -22.13 -12.96
CA TYR A 143 -8.17 -20.82 -12.33
C TYR A 143 -8.54 -19.66 -13.26
N LEU A 144 -8.11 -19.72 -14.50
CA LEU A 144 -8.39 -18.67 -15.48
C LEU A 144 -9.87 -18.63 -15.86
N ASN A 145 -10.55 -19.77 -15.97
CA ASN A 145 -12.00 -19.82 -16.18
C ASN A 145 -12.78 -19.22 -14.99
N ILE A 146 -12.30 -19.40 -13.76
CA ILE A 146 -12.92 -18.79 -12.59
C ILE A 146 -12.83 -17.28 -12.67
N ILE A 147 -11.64 -16.77 -12.97
CA ILE A 147 -11.41 -15.34 -13.14
C ILE A 147 -12.32 -14.80 -14.25
N LYS A 148 -12.34 -15.43 -15.43
CA LYS A 148 -13.18 -15.01 -16.56
C LYS A 148 -14.67 -14.94 -16.19
N ASN A 149 -15.14 -15.85 -15.35
CA ASN A 149 -16.57 -15.97 -15.03
C ASN A 149 -17.02 -15.21 -13.79
N THR A 150 -16.11 -14.74 -12.94
CA THR A 150 -16.46 -14.10 -11.66
C THR A 150 -16.65 -12.59 -11.83
N PRO A 151 -17.88 -12.05 -11.70
CA PRO A 151 -18.07 -10.61 -11.61
C PRO A 151 -17.45 -10.08 -10.31
N ASN A 152 -16.72 -8.97 -10.42
CA ASN A 152 -16.13 -8.33 -9.25
C ASN A 152 -16.03 -6.80 -9.45
N TYR A 153 -16.58 -6.05 -8.50
CA TYR A 153 -16.67 -4.60 -8.59
C TYR A 153 -15.63 -3.88 -7.72
N THR A 154 -15.01 -4.56 -6.75
CA THR A 154 -14.03 -3.95 -5.82
C THR A 154 -12.57 -4.21 -6.15
N VAL A 155 -12.24 -5.33 -6.79
CA VAL A 155 -10.85 -5.69 -7.10
C VAL A 155 -10.28 -4.64 -8.05
N ARG A 156 -9.27 -3.94 -7.57
CA ARG A 156 -8.54 -2.88 -8.30
C ARG A 156 -7.16 -3.31 -8.71
N ARG A 157 -6.63 -4.35 -8.06
CA ARG A 157 -5.25 -4.82 -8.14
C ARG A 157 -5.20 -6.31 -8.34
N ALA A 158 -4.33 -6.77 -9.22
CA ALA A 158 -4.10 -8.19 -9.44
C ALA A 158 -2.59 -8.48 -9.51
N PHE A 159 -2.11 -9.37 -8.64
CA PHE A 159 -0.74 -9.84 -8.60
C PHE A 159 -0.63 -11.19 -9.29
N PHE A 160 0.35 -11.33 -10.18
CA PHE A 160 0.57 -12.54 -10.96
C PHE A 160 1.95 -13.10 -10.70
N ASP A 161 1.99 -14.35 -10.27
CA ASP A 161 3.20 -15.16 -10.22
C ASP A 161 3.28 -16.02 -11.51
N LEU A 162 3.98 -15.51 -12.56
CA LEU A 162 4.06 -16.20 -13.87
C LEU A 162 5.02 -17.39 -13.90
N LYS A 163 4.99 -18.27 -12.89
CA LYS A 163 5.89 -19.44 -12.80
C LYS A 163 5.48 -20.63 -13.68
N ILE A 164 4.33 -20.59 -14.34
CA ILE A 164 3.80 -21.75 -15.08
C ILE A 164 3.77 -21.55 -16.57
N CYS A 165 4.07 -22.62 -17.29
CA CYS A 165 3.83 -22.75 -18.71
C CYS A 165 2.38 -23.15 -18.93
N VAL A 166 1.59 -22.25 -19.52
CA VAL A 166 0.23 -22.55 -19.96
C VAL A 166 0.28 -22.85 -21.45
N ASN A 167 -0.35 -23.95 -21.87
CA ASN A 167 -0.46 -24.27 -23.29
C ASN A 167 -1.14 -23.09 -24.03
N PRO A 168 -0.56 -22.57 -25.14
CA PRO A 168 -1.17 -21.52 -25.95
C PRO A 168 -2.63 -21.78 -26.30
N THR A 169 -3.02 -23.02 -26.60
CA THR A 169 -4.41 -23.39 -26.94
C THR A 169 -5.40 -23.12 -25.80
N ILE A 170 -4.98 -23.23 -24.53
CA ILE A 170 -5.82 -22.90 -23.37
C ILE A 170 -6.05 -21.38 -23.32
N LEU A 171 -4.99 -20.60 -23.57
CA LEU A 171 -5.05 -19.14 -23.58
C LEU A 171 -5.92 -18.63 -24.73
N ASP A 172 -5.81 -19.22 -25.91
CA ASP A 172 -6.62 -18.88 -27.08
C ASP A 172 -8.12 -19.12 -26.81
N ARG A 173 -8.47 -20.22 -26.13
CA ARG A 173 -9.86 -20.51 -25.74
C ARG A 173 -10.41 -19.54 -24.69
N LEU A 174 -9.55 -19.10 -23.77
CA LEU A 174 -9.93 -18.15 -22.73
C LEU A 174 -10.17 -16.74 -23.28
N GLY A 175 -9.48 -16.34 -24.36
CA GLY A 175 -9.62 -15.01 -24.95
C GLY A 175 -9.01 -13.88 -24.10
N THR A 176 -8.87 -12.69 -24.69
CA THR A 176 -8.25 -11.53 -24.02
C THR A 176 -9.19 -10.81 -23.04
N ASP A 177 -10.44 -11.26 -22.95
CA ASP A 177 -11.52 -10.79 -22.06
C ASP A 177 -11.44 -11.39 -20.64
N LEU A 178 -10.32 -12.03 -20.29
CA LEU A 178 -10.12 -12.71 -19.00
C LEU A 178 -10.56 -11.89 -17.78
N PHE A 179 -10.36 -10.57 -17.82
CA PHE A 179 -10.70 -9.67 -16.71
C PHE A 179 -11.92 -8.80 -16.96
N ASP A 180 -12.71 -9.02 -18.02
CA ASP A 180 -13.77 -8.09 -18.42
C ASP A 180 -14.80 -7.87 -17.32
N LYS A 181 -15.12 -8.91 -16.55
CA LYS A 181 -16.03 -8.85 -15.40
C LYS A 181 -15.42 -8.23 -14.13
N PHE A 182 -14.15 -7.82 -14.15
CA PHE A 182 -13.48 -7.05 -13.08
C PHE A 182 -13.54 -5.56 -13.39
N PHE A 183 -14.61 -4.88 -12.97
CA PHE A 183 -14.94 -3.53 -13.44
C PHE A 183 -13.93 -2.46 -12.98
N SER A 184 -13.44 -2.61 -11.75
CA SER A 184 -12.50 -1.66 -11.12
C SER A 184 -11.02 -2.02 -11.32
N LEU A 185 -10.71 -3.19 -11.89
CA LEU A 185 -9.33 -3.65 -12.04
C LEU A 185 -8.59 -2.80 -13.06
N ARG A 186 -7.53 -2.14 -12.61
CA ARG A 186 -6.67 -1.29 -13.44
C ARG A 186 -5.18 -1.48 -13.18
N ASN A 187 -4.78 -2.12 -12.07
CA ASN A 187 -3.38 -2.29 -11.72
C ASN A 187 -3.01 -3.77 -11.71
N PHE A 188 -2.05 -4.12 -12.53
CA PHE A 188 -1.51 -5.46 -12.66
C PHE A 188 -0.09 -5.46 -12.13
N TYR A 189 0.28 -6.43 -11.32
CA TYR A 189 1.61 -6.56 -10.72
C TYR A 189 2.22 -7.88 -11.14
N ILE A 190 3.48 -7.83 -11.54
CA ILE A 190 4.26 -8.99 -11.95
C ILE A 190 5.69 -8.86 -11.44
N ASP A 191 6.31 -9.98 -11.07
CA ASP A 191 7.75 -10.04 -10.91
C ASP A 191 8.44 -9.94 -12.28
N VAL A 192 9.19 -8.86 -12.50
CA VAL A 192 9.97 -8.63 -13.73
C VAL A 192 11.04 -9.68 -13.99
N GLY A 193 11.59 -10.26 -12.92
CA GLY A 193 12.73 -11.17 -12.95
C GLY A 193 12.34 -12.62 -13.15
N ALA A 194 11.05 -12.95 -13.16
CA ALA A 194 10.58 -14.29 -13.44
C ALA A 194 10.96 -14.69 -14.88
N LYS A 195 11.44 -15.92 -15.04
CA LYS A 195 11.65 -16.51 -16.37
C LYS A 195 10.29 -16.73 -17.01
N ASN A 196 9.81 -15.74 -17.76
CA ASN A 196 8.50 -15.78 -18.38
C ASN A 196 8.41 -16.89 -19.43
N ASN A 197 7.28 -17.60 -19.45
CA ASN A 197 6.80 -18.24 -20.67
C ASN A 197 6.32 -17.14 -21.60
N CYS A 198 7.04 -16.92 -22.71
CA CYS A 198 6.81 -15.80 -23.63
C CYS A 198 5.35 -15.69 -24.07
N HIS A 199 4.71 -16.82 -24.41
CA HIS A 199 3.31 -16.87 -24.82
C HIS A 199 2.34 -16.41 -23.73
N PHE A 200 2.52 -16.86 -22.49
CA PHE A 200 1.63 -16.48 -21.39
C PHE A 200 1.80 -15.00 -21.02
N TYR A 201 3.04 -14.50 -21.02
CA TYR A 201 3.29 -13.08 -20.80
C TYR A 201 2.68 -12.22 -21.91
N ASP A 202 2.80 -12.64 -23.18
CA ASP A 202 2.22 -11.92 -24.32
C ASP A 202 0.69 -11.85 -24.25
N TYR A 203 0.05 -12.98 -23.96
CA TYR A 203 -1.39 -13.08 -23.70
C TYR A 203 -1.81 -12.19 -22.54
N PHE A 204 -1.06 -12.22 -21.44
CA PHE A 204 -1.33 -11.41 -20.26
C PHE A 204 -1.28 -9.91 -20.59
N LEU A 205 -0.28 -9.46 -21.34
CA LEU A 205 -0.19 -8.06 -21.79
C LEU A 205 -1.40 -7.66 -22.65
N ASN A 206 -1.89 -8.55 -23.52
CA ASN A 206 -3.11 -8.28 -24.28
C ASN A 206 -4.33 -8.10 -23.36
N CYS A 207 -4.46 -8.93 -22.32
CA CYS A 207 -5.51 -8.77 -21.31
C CYS A 207 -5.41 -7.43 -20.57
N VAL A 208 -4.19 -6.97 -20.25
CA VAL A 208 -3.97 -5.67 -19.60
C VAL A 208 -4.40 -4.51 -20.52
N ILE A 209 -4.08 -4.57 -21.81
CA ILE A 209 -4.46 -3.55 -22.82
C ILE A 209 -5.99 -3.46 -22.91
N MET A 210 -6.68 -4.59 -23.01
CA MET A 210 -8.14 -4.62 -23.09
C MET A 210 -8.81 -3.97 -21.86
N LYS A 211 -8.17 -4.03 -20.68
CA LYS A 211 -8.65 -3.38 -19.46
C LYS A 211 -8.22 -1.92 -19.30
N ASP A 212 -7.54 -1.34 -20.29
CA ASP A 212 -6.84 -0.05 -20.17
C ASP A 212 -5.98 0.02 -18.88
N GLY A 213 -5.36 -1.11 -18.54
CA GLY A 213 -4.65 -1.31 -17.30
C GLY A 213 -3.23 -0.75 -17.30
N VAL A 214 -2.65 -0.69 -16.10
CA VAL A 214 -1.24 -0.38 -15.86
C VAL A 214 -0.55 -1.64 -15.37
N ILE A 215 0.51 -2.07 -16.06
CA ILE A 215 1.41 -3.11 -15.57
C ILE A 215 2.50 -2.50 -14.69
N ASN A 216 2.63 -2.99 -13.47
CA ASN A 216 3.55 -2.48 -12.46
C ASN A 216 4.69 -3.47 -12.28
N PHE A 217 5.88 -3.01 -12.65
CA PHE A 217 7.14 -3.70 -12.54
C PHE A 217 7.86 -3.29 -11.27
N THR A 218 8.32 -4.27 -10.50
CA THR A 218 9.08 -4.02 -9.26
C THR A 218 10.46 -4.65 -9.35
N ILE A 219 11.50 -3.82 -9.19
CA ILE A 219 12.90 -4.23 -9.07
C ILE A 219 13.27 -4.12 -7.59
N ASN A 220 13.02 -5.18 -6.82
CA ASN A 220 13.13 -5.20 -5.36
C ASN A 220 14.55 -5.51 -4.83
N THR A 221 15.42 -6.07 -5.65
CA THR A 221 16.72 -6.60 -5.23
C THR A 221 17.81 -6.26 -6.24
N THR A 222 19.07 -6.51 -5.88
CA THR A 222 20.18 -6.45 -6.84
C THR A 222 20.03 -7.59 -7.83
N PHE A 223 19.87 -7.27 -9.10
CA PHE A 223 19.74 -8.29 -10.15
C PHE A 223 21.11 -8.72 -10.65
N ASP A 224 21.26 -10.03 -10.86
CA ASP A 224 22.34 -10.58 -11.67
C ASP A 224 22.12 -10.26 -13.16
N LYS A 225 23.11 -10.59 -14.00
CA LYS A 225 23.06 -10.31 -15.44
C LYS A 225 21.85 -10.95 -16.14
N ASP A 226 21.45 -12.14 -15.73
CA ASP A 226 20.35 -12.88 -16.36
C ASP A 226 19.00 -12.24 -16.04
N LYS A 227 18.75 -11.92 -14.76
CA LYS A 227 17.56 -11.18 -14.33
C LYS A 227 17.48 -9.79 -14.97
N ILE A 228 18.62 -9.10 -15.13
CA ILE A 228 18.67 -7.82 -15.86
C ILE A 228 18.20 -8.00 -17.31
N ASN A 229 18.71 -9.01 -18.02
CA ASN A 229 18.34 -9.28 -19.41
C ASN A 229 16.87 -9.66 -19.55
N ILE A 230 16.36 -10.53 -18.67
CA ILE A 230 14.95 -10.92 -18.63
C ILE A 230 14.06 -9.70 -18.38
N THR A 231 14.41 -8.86 -17.39
CA THR A 231 13.68 -7.65 -17.02
C THR A 231 13.61 -6.67 -18.19
N LYS A 232 14.75 -6.34 -18.81
CA LYS A 232 14.80 -5.45 -19.97
C LYS A 232 13.89 -5.96 -21.08
N ARG A 233 13.99 -7.25 -21.41
CA ARG A 233 13.16 -7.88 -22.44
C ARG A 233 11.67 -7.76 -22.11
N ASN A 234 11.27 -8.09 -20.89
CA ASN A 234 9.87 -8.08 -20.47
C ASN A 234 9.28 -6.66 -20.52
N ILE A 235 10.02 -5.65 -20.06
CA ILE A 235 9.58 -4.25 -20.10
C ILE A 235 9.51 -3.76 -21.56
N SER A 236 10.52 -4.06 -22.39
CA SER A 236 10.51 -3.66 -23.80
C SER A 236 9.35 -4.29 -24.60
N ILE A 237 8.96 -5.54 -24.31
CA ILE A 237 7.77 -6.16 -24.93
C ILE A 237 6.52 -5.39 -24.55
N ALA A 238 6.34 -5.05 -23.27
CA ALA A 238 5.20 -4.26 -22.80
C ALA A 238 5.16 -2.86 -23.44
N MET A 239 6.31 -2.19 -23.54
CA MET A 239 6.42 -0.89 -24.19
C MET A 239 6.08 -0.94 -25.68
N LYS A 240 6.58 -1.95 -26.42
CA LYS A 240 6.26 -2.13 -27.85
C LYS A 240 4.77 -2.37 -28.11
N LYS A 241 4.07 -2.93 -27.12
CA LYS A 241 2.61 -3.12 -27.15
C LYS A 241 1.82 -1.92 -26.64
N ASN A 242 2.47 -0.77 -26.39
CA ASN A 242 1.85 0.44 -25.84
C ASN A 242 1.11 0.23 -24.51
N VAL A 243 1.57 -0.73 -23.70
CA VAL A 243 1.02 -0.95 -22.37
C VAL A 243 1.46 0.21 -21.46
N LYS A 244 0.53 0.75 -20.66
CA LYS A 244 0.86 1.72 -19.61
C LYS A 244 1.67 1.02 -18.52
N ILE A 245 2.81 1.60 -18.16
CA ILE A 245 3.79 0.97 -17.29
C ILE A 245 3.99 1.78 -16.01
N GLY A 246 4.02 1.07 -14.89
CA GLY A 246 4.58 1.54 -13.63
C GLY A 246 5.91 0.86 -13.34
N ILE A 247 6.92 1.60 -12.90
CA ILE A 247 8.23 1.05 -12.52
C ILE A 247 8.54 1.46 -11.09
N LYS A 248 8.91 0.48 -10.27
CA LYS A 248 9.44 0.67 -8.92
C LYS A 248 10.85 0.13 -8.84
N ILE A 249 11.82 0.99 -8.54
CA ILE A 249 13.21 0.61 -8.34
C ILE A 249 13.49 0.72 -6.84
N HIS A 250 13.46 -0.40 -6.15
CA HIS A 250 13.66 -0.46 -4.70
C HIS A 250 15.06 -0.95 -4.31
N GLY A 251 15.77 -1.65 -5.19
CA GLY A 251 17.16 -1.99 -4.93
C GLY A 251 18.09 -0.77 -5.01
N LEU A 252 18.82 -0.50 -3.92
CA LEU A 252 19.70 0.66 -3.75
C LEU A 252 20.91 0.72 -4.69
N ASN A 253 21.29 -0.42 -5.29
CA ASN A 253 22.51 -0.58 -6.10
C ASN A 253 22.24 -0.94 -7.58
N ASN A 254 21.01 -0.72 -8.06
CA ASN A 254 20.61 -1.08 -9.43
C ASN A 254 20.94 0.00 -10.48
N GLU A 255 21.44 1.17 -10.06
CA GLU A 255 21.71 2.30 -10.93
C GLU A 255 22.70 1.97 -12.06
N LYS A 256 23.65 1.06 -11.81
CA LYS A 256 24.67 0.64 -12.78
C LYS A 256 24.08 0.10 -14.08
N TRP A 257 22.92 -0.55 -14.03
CA TRP A 257 22.24 -1.08 -15.22
C TRP A 257 20.96 -0.32 -15.55
N VAL A 258 20.26 0.22 -14.54
CA VAL A 258 19.03 1.01 -14.72
C VAL A 258 19.33 2.31 -15.47
N PHE A 259 20.39 3.03 -15.15
CA PHE A 259 20.68 4.30 -15.83
C PHE A 259 21.04 4.11 -17.31
N PRO A 260 21.93 3.18 -17.71
CA PRO A 260 22.15 2.88 -19.12
C PRO A 260 20.87 2.44 -19.84
N TRP A 261 20.03 1.66 -19.18
CA TRP A 261 18.75 1.23 -19.74
C TRP A 261 17.78 2.40 -19.96
N LEU A 262 17.56 3.25 -18.95
CA LEU A 262 16.72 4.44 -19.10
C LEU A 262 17.27 5.38 -20.17
N LYS A 263 18.60 5.47 -20.33
CA LYS A 263 19.21 6.26 -21.41
C LYS A 263 18.95 5.68 -22.81
N SER A 264 18.77 4.37 -22.93
CA SER A 264 18.51 3.73 -24.22
C SER A 264 17.06 3.85 -24.68
N LEU A 265 16.14 4.28 -23.79
CA LEU A 265 14.73 4.44 -24.15
C LEU A 265 14.52 5.64 -25.07
N ASN A 266 13.67 5.45 -26.08
CA ASN A 266 13.20 6.54 -26.94
C ASN A 266 12.00 7.28 -26.33
N GLU A 267 11.49 8.31 -27.02
CA GLU A 267 10.38 9.13 -26.53
C GLU A 267 9.07 8.34 -26.35
N ASP A 268 8.74 7.45 -27.29
CA ASP A 268 7.52 6.63 -27.21
C ASP A 268 7.57 5.67 -26.02
N GLU A 269 8.73 5.07 -25.77
CA GLU A 269 8.96 4.21 -24.60
C GLU A 269 8.84 4.98 -23.28
N PHE A 270 9.37 6.20 -23.21
CA PHE A 270 9.18 7.07 -22.05
C PHE A 270 7.71 7.47 -21.84
N ASN A 271 6.96 7.68 -22.92
CA ASN A 271 5.53 8.03 -22.86
C ASN A 271 4.65 6.89 -22.34
N ASN A 272 5.12 5.64 -22.38
CA ASN A 272 4.40 4.51 -21.78
C ASN A 272 4.53 4.47 -20.25
N ILE A 273 5.51 5.19 -19.66
CA ILE A 273 5.73 5.20 -18.21
C ILE A 273 4.77 6.20 -17.54
N VAL A 274 3.75 5.67 -16.84
CA VAL A 274 2.72 6.47 -16.15
C VAL A 274 2.91 6.51 -14.63
N LYS A 275 3.70 5.60 -14.06
CA LYS A 275 4.06 5.56 -12.63
C LYS A 275 5.56 5.32 -12.49
N PHE A 276 6.22 6.10 -11.65
CA PHE A 276 7.65 5.92 -11.38
C PHE A 276 7.95 6.08 -9.90
N GLU A 277 8.65 5.11 -9.31
CA GLU A 277 9.06 5.11 -7.92
C GLU A 277 10.52 4.69 -7.81
N ILE A 278 11.30 5.46 -7.03
CA ILE A 278 12.71 5.20 -6.80
C ILE A 278 13.00 5.11 -5.30
N CYS A 279 13.89 4.22 -4.88
CA CYS A 279 14.57 4.27 -3.58
C CYS A 279 16.07 4.51 -3.81
N THR A 280 16.58 5.51 -3.12
CA THR A 280 17.98 5.94 -3.22
C THR A 280 18.38 6.64 -1.94
N TYR A 281 19.66 6.56 -1.57
CA TYR A 281 20.23 7.28 -0.44
C TYR A 281 21.01 8.53 -0.86
N SER A 282 21.13 8.82 -2.17
CA SER A 282 22.06 9.80 -2.72
C SER A 282 21.34 10.90 -3.47
N ILE A 283 21.58 12.16 -3.07
CA ILE A 283 21.03 13.34 -3.77
C ILE A 283 21.44 13.36 -5.24
N PHE A 284 22.68 12.96 -5.54
CA PHE A 284 23.16 12.90 -6.92
C PHE A 284 22.38 11.87 -7.75
N GLN A 285 22.05 10.72 -7.15
CA GLN A 285 21.18 9.72 -7.79
C GLN A 285 19.75 10.24 -7.97
N CYS A 286 19.17 10.93 -6.98
CA CYS A 286 17.86 11.61 -7.14
C CYS A 286 17.85 12.49 -8.39
N ILE A 287 18.85 13.35 -8.57
CA ILE A 287 18.94 14.26 -9.72
C ILE A 287 19.05 13.48 -11.04
N ASN A 288 19.82 12.39 -11.07
CA ASN A 288 19.89 11.54 -12.27
C ASN A 288 18.53 10.92 -12.61
N TYR A 289 17.80 10.42 -11.61
CA TYR A 289 16.43 9.95 -11.82
C TYR A 289 15.50 11.07 -12.29
N PHE A 290 15.61 12.27 -11.72
CA PHE A 290 14.82 13.43 -12.13
C PHE A 290 15.05 13.77 -13.60
N ASN A 291 16.28 13.65 -14.10
CA ASN A 291 16.59 13.88 -15.52
C ASN A 291 15.89 12.87 -16.45
N PHE A 292 15.63 11.64 -15.98
CA PHE A 292 14.81 10.67 -16.72
C PHE A 292 13.32 10.97 -16.60
N VAL A 293 12.85 11.32 -15.40
CA VAL A 293 11.43 11.67 -15.14
C VAL A 293 10.99 12.88 -15.98
N ALA A 294 11.87 13.86 -16.18
CA ALA A 294 11.59 15.01 -17.04
C ALA A 294 11.27 14.62 -18.51
N LYS A 295 11.60 13.40 -18.95
CA LYS A 295 11.28 12.87 -20.28
C LYS A 295 9.96 12.07 -20.32
N MET A 296 9.41 11.68 -19.18
CA MET A 296 8.20 10.84 -19.07
C MET A 296 6.93 11.70 -19.17
N LYS A 297 6.56 12.16 -20.38
CA LYS A 297 5.49 13.17 -20.55
C LYS A 297 4.12 12.75 -19.99
N LYS A 298 3.81 11.45 -20.00
CA LYS A 298 2.54 10.88 -19.48
C LYS A 298 2.61 10.40 -18.02
N ILE A 299 3.68 10.75 -17.28
CA ILE A 299 3.79 10.35 -15.88
C ILE A 299 2.66 10.99 -15.05
N LYS A 300 1.93 10.16 -14.29
CA LYS A 300 0.83 10.57 -13.41
C LYS A 300 1.19 10.56 -11.94
N TYR A 301 2.09 9.64 -11.57
CA TYR A 301 2.50 9.41 -10.19
C TYR A 301 4.02 9.30 -10.12
N PHE A 302 4.64 10.15 -9.32
CA PHE A 302 6.07 10.10 -9.06
C PHE A 302 6.36 10.02 -7.56
N THR A 303 7.19 9.06 -7.16
CA THR A 303 7.57 8.85 -5.76
C THR A 303 9.08 8.76 -5.62
N VAL A 304 9.64 9.52 -4.68
CA VAL A 304 11.04 9.47 -4.29
C VAL A 304 11.11 8.97 -2.87
N ARG A 305 11.73 7.80 -2.68
CA ARG A 305 12.14 7.32 -1.36
C ARG A 305 13.60 7.66 -1.13
N PHE A 306 13.83 8.54 -0.18
CA PHE A 306 15.15 8.88 0.30
C PHE A 306 15.51 7.97 1.46
N CYS A 307 16.25 6.92 1.13
CA CYS A 307 16.60 5.78 1.96
C CYS A 307 18.00 5.96 2.57
N ASP A 308 18.32 7.18 3.05
CA ASP A 308 19.64 7.51 3.60
C ASP A 308 19.81 7.04 5.06
N GLY A 309 18.73 6.98 5.82
CA GLY A 309 18.72 6.47 7.20
C GLY A 309 19.80 7.11 8.10
N LYS A 310 20.00 6.56 9.30
CA LYS A 310 21.12 6.97 10.19
C LYS A 310 22.46 6.39 9.74
N ASN A 311 22.70 6.30 8.44
CA ASN A 311 23.98 5.84 7.92
C ASN A 311 24.91 7.04 7.73
N ILE A 312 25.84 7.21 8.67
CA ILE A 312 26.82 8.30 8.67
C ILE A 312 27.60 8.43 7.35
N LEU A 313 27.81 7.34 6.61
CA LEU A 313 28.48 7.37 5.31
C LEU A 313 27.61 8.07 4.25
N TYR A 314 26.31 7.78 4.22
CA TYR A 314 25.36 8.39 3.28
C TYR A 314 25.13 9.86 3.62
N GLU A 315 24.96 10.18 4.90
CA GLU A 315 24.88 11.56 5.35
C GLU A 315 26.14 12.35 4.98
N THR A 316 27.32 11.83 5.29
CA THR A 316 28.60 12.49 5.00
C THR A 316 28.75 12.72 3.50
N TYR A 317 28.35 11.73 2.69
CA TYR A 317 28.35 11.85 1.24
C TYR A 317 27.40 12.97 0.76
N ASN A 318 26.16 13.00 1.25
CA ASN A 318 25.15 13.99 0.88
C ASN A 318 25.52 15.40 1.36
N LYS A 319 26.00 15.54 2.61
CA LYS A 319 26.57 16.79 3.17
C LYS A 319 27.68 17.31 2.27
N LYS A 320 28.64 16.45 1.87
CA LYS A 320 29.73 16.82 0.95
C LYS A 320 29.21 17.25 -0.42
N CYS A 321 28.17 16.60 -0.94
CA CYS A 321 27.57 16.97 -2.23
C CYS A 321 26.87 18.33 -2.19
N MET A 322 26.19 18.66 -1.09
CA MET A 322 25.43 19.90 -0.93
C MET A 322 26.30 21.09 -0.47
N LYS A 323 27.20 20.89 0.50
CA LYS A 323 28.02 21.97 1.07
C LYS A 323 29.20 22.36 0.15
N ASN A 324 29.74 21.45 -0.67
CA ASN A 324 30.86 21.78 -1.57
C ASN A 324 30.38 22.58 -2.80
N PRO A 325 30.84 23.83 -3.02
CA PRO A 325 30.36 24.67 -4.13
C PRO A 325 30.54 24.06 -5.53
N ARG A 326 31.64 23.34 -5.78
CA ARG A 326 31.89 22.68 -7.08
C ARG A 326 30.91 21.53 -7.32
N ARG A 327 30.55 20.78 -6.29
CA ARG A 327 29.58 19.68 -6.38
C ARG A 327 28.15 20.22 -6.44
N ARG A 328 27.83 21.23 -5.63
CA ARG A 328 26.54 21.94 -5.63
C ARG A 328 26.19 22.50 -7.01
N LYS A 329 27.16 23.04 -7.76
CA LYS A 329 26.98 23.48 -9.15
C LYS A 329 26.52 22.36 -10.10
N LYS A 330 26.84 21.09 -9.80
CA LYS A 330 26.38 19.93 -10.57
C LYS A 330 24.97 19.47 -10.17
N LEU A 331 24.43 19.95 -9.05
CA LEU A 331 23.09 19.65 -8.57
C LEU A 331 22.05 20.54 -9.27
N LYS A 332 22.03 20.55 -10.60
CA LYS A 332 20.98 21.24 -11.37
C LYS A 332 19.74 20.36 -11.40
N LEU A 333 18.68 20.80 -10.72
CA LEU A 333 17.39 20.13 -10.79
C LEU A 333 16.73 20.41 -12.15
N PRO A 334 16.31 19.38 -12.91
CA PRO A 334 15.61 19.58 -14.17
C PRO A 334 14.21 20.18 -13.93
N LEU A 335 13.77 21.04 -14.83
CA LEU A 335 12.39 21.53 -14.84
C LEU A 335 11.43 20.41 -15.28
N MET A 336 10.30 20.32 -14.59
CA MET A 336 9.23 19.34 -14.85
C MET A 336 7.86 20.00 -14.98
N ASN A 337 7.82 21.33 -15.17
CA ASN A 337 6.59 22.09 -15.32
C ASN A 337 5.74 21.65 -16.53
N HIS A 338 6.36 21.04 -17.54
CA HIS A 338 5.67 20.51 -18.72
C HIS A 338 5.01 19.13 -18.50
N LEU A 339 5.23 18.46 -17.37
CA LEU A 339 4.63 17.16 -17.04
C LEU A 339 3.17 17.31 -16.59
N THR A 340 2.30 17.79 -17.48
CA THR A 340 0.91 18.19 -17.17
C THR A 340 0.00 17.04 -16.69
N GLU A 341 0.35 15.78 -16.95
CA GLU A 341 -0.37 14.63 -16.42
C GLU A 341 0.02 14.27 -14.98
N LEU A 342 1.10 14.84 -14.43
CA LEU A 342 1.58 14.53 -13.08
C LEU A 342 0.61 15.13 -12.05
N GLN A 343 -0.14 14.25 -11.39
CA GLN A 343 -1.18 14.60 -10.41
C GLN A 343 -0.73 14.32 -8.99
N ARG A 344 0.20 13.39 -8.80
CA ARG A 344 0.69 12.97 -7.48
C ARG A 344 2.21 13.00 -7.40
N PHE A 345 2.70 13.65 -6.36
CA PHE A 345 4.10 13.58 -5.96
C PHE A 345 4.25 13.13 -4.51
N SER A 346 5.19 12.23 -4.26
CA SER A 346 5.54 11.78 -2.92
C SER A 346 7.04 11.89 -2.68
N TRP A 347 7.42 12.60 -1.62
CA TRP A 347 8.76 12.60 -1.04
C TRP A 347 8.71 11.84 0.27
N ILE A 348 9.49 10.77 0.36
CA ILE A 348 9.48 9.86 1.50
C ILE A 348 10.90 9.69 2.01
N LYS A 349 11.26 10.39 3.08
CA LYS A 349 12.52 10.15 3.80
C LYS A 349 12.27 9.22 4.98
N PHE A 350 13.06 8.15 5.09
CA PHE A 350 12.97 7.23 6.22
C PHE A 350 13.59 7.87 7.47
N TYR A 351 12.88 7.75 8.60
CA TYR A 351 13.37 8.10 9.94
C TYR A 351 13.17 6.90 10.86
N LEU A 352 14.18 6.57 11.66
CA LEU A 352 14.04 5.58 12.74
C LEU A 352 13.47 6.21 14.02
N ASN A 353 13.77 7.48 14.30
CA ASN A 353 13.33 8.20 15.50
C ASN A 353 12.72 9.55 15.11
N THR A 354 11.84 10.13 15.94
CA THR A 354 11.19 11.44 15.68
C THR A 354 11.90 12.66 16.30
N VAL A 355 12.89 12.47 17.18
CA VAL A 355 13.55 13.54 17.95
C VAL A 355 15.07 13.49 17.74
N PHE A 356 15.66 14.59 17.25
CA PHE A 356 17.10 14.72 16.94
C PHE A 356 17.67 16.06 17.43
N PRO A 357 18.52 16.12 18.46
CA PRO A 357 19.32 17.31 18.76
C PRO A 357 20.63 17.37 17.94
N ASP A 358 21.20 16.22 17.53
CA ASP A 358 22.57 16.15 16.99
C ASP A 358 22.67 16.20 15.45
N GLU A 359 21.53 16.18 14.73
CA GLU A 359 21.48 16.04 13.26
C GLU A 359 20.75 17.19 12.53
N ASP A 360 20.32 18.22 13.25
CA ASP A 360 19.60 19.41 12.75
C ASP A 360 20.13 19.93 11.41
N ASP A 361 21.45 20.04 11.32
CA ASP A 361 22.17 20.62 10.20
C ASP A 361 21.97 19.82 8.90
N TYR A 362 21.91 18.49 9.00
CA TYR A 362 21.68 17.61 7.86
C TYR A 362 20.23 17.63 7.41
N GLU A 363 19.33 17.52 8.39
CA GLU A 363 17.91 17.36 8.15
C GLU A 363 17.29 18.64 7.57
N ARG A 364 17.80 19.80 7.99
CA ARG A 364 17.52 21.09 7.34
C ARG A 364 17.95 21.10 5.88
N LEU A 365 19.13 20.55 5.55
CA LEU A 365 19.62 20.50 4.17
C LEU A 365 18.75 19.59 3.29
N ILE A 366 18.34 18.42 3.78
CA ILE A 366 17.46 17.52 3.03
C ILE A 366 16.07 18.10 2.86
N THR A 367 15.52 18.73 3.90
CA THR A 367 14.24 19.46 3.83
C THR A 367 14.30 20.57 2.79
N SER A 368 15.38 21.37 2.79
CA SER A 368 15.61 22.41 1.78
C SER A 368 15.69 21.82 0.37
N PHE A 369 16.41 20.72 0.18
CA PHE A 369 16.51 20.04 -1.12
C PHE A 369 15.15 19.54 -1.62
N CYS A 370 14.33 18.98 -0.73
CA CYS A 370 12.96 18.57 -1.04
C CYS A 370 12.14 19.78 -1.50
N CYS A 371 12.13 20.88 -0.74
CA CYS A 371 11.42 22.11 -1.10
C CYS A 371 11.92 22.69 -2.44
N ASP A 372 13.23 22.75 -2.68
CA ASP A 372 13.81 23.21 -3.95
C ASP A 372 13.36 22.34 -5.14
N PHE A 373 13.18 21.04 -4.91
CA PHE A 373 12.67 20.13 -5.93
C PHE A 373 11.16 20.32 -6.18
N LEU A 374 10.36 20.58 -5.15
CA LEU A 374 8.94 20.89 -5.32
C LEU A 374 8.72 22.07 -6.28
N GLU A 375 9.63 23.05 -6.31
CA GLU A 375 9.55 24.19 -7.24
C GLU A 375 9.72 23.80 -8.72
N LYS A 376 10.21 22.60 -9.01
CA LYS A 376 10.41 22.11 -10.39
C LYS A 376 9.20 21.36 -10.91
N LEU A 377 8.30 20.95 -10.01
CA LEU A 377 7.13 20.17 -10.33
C LEU A 377 6.02 21.01 -10.97
N PRO A 378 5.11 20.40 -11.74
CA PRO A 378 4.02 21.10 -12.41
C PRO A 378 2.89 21.47 -11.45
N LYS A 379 2.15 22.53 -11.80
CA LYS A 379 0.99 23.03 -11.02
C LYS A 379 -0.22 22.08 -11.01
N THR A 380 -0.16 20.99 -11.79
CA THR A 380 -1.21 19.98 -11.94
C THR A 380 -1.27 19.00 -10.78
N ILE A 381 -0.30 19.05 -9.86
CA ILE A 381 -0.32 18.23 -8.66
C ILE A 381 -1.54 18.55 -7.80
N THR A 382 -2.32 17.52 -7.50
CA THR A 382 -3.51 17.56 -6.65
C THR A 382 -3.35 16.71 -5.39
N GLN A 383 -2.32 15.87 -5.33
CA GLN A 383 -2.01 15.01 -4.19
C GLN A 383 -0.52 15.11 -3.86
N LEU A 384 -0.20 15.52 -2.63
CA LEU A 384 1.18 15.73 -2.17
C LEU A 384 1.42 14.96 -0.87
N TYR A 385 2.54 14.25 -0.81
CA TYR A 385 2.90 13.40 0.31
C TYR A 385 4.31 13.72 0.73
N LEU A 386 4.48 14.26 1.93
CA LEU A 386 5.77 14.66 2.46
C LEU A 386 6.00 13.92 3.78
N THR A 387 6.91 12.95 3.74
CA THR A 387 7.40 12.27 4.93
C THR A 387 8.80 12.78 5.23
N GLY A 388 9.03 13.11 6.50
CA GLY A 388 10.37 13.22 6.99
C GLY A 388 10.99 14.58 6.72
N LEU A 389 10.36 15.61 7.28
CA LEU A 389 10.82 16.99 7.17
C LEU A 389 11.29 17.49 8.53
N PHE A 390 12.37 18.26 8.53
CA PHE A 390 12.86 18.91 9.74
C PHE A 390 11.88 19.99 10.24
N PHE A 391 11.40 20.85 9.33
CA PHE A 391 10.49 21.96 9.67
C PHE A 391 9.38 22.13 8.64
N PHE A 392 8.15 22.35 9.11
CA PHE A 392 6.98 22.62 8.29
C PHE A 392 6.10 23.73 8.87
N GLY A 393 6.32 24.97 8.41
CA GLY A 393 5.61 26.16 8.87
C GLY A 393 4.86 26.92 7.77
N ASN A 394 4.48 28.16 8.07
CA ASN A 394 3.73 29.06 7.20
C ASN A 394 4.46 29.36 5.88
N SER A 395 5.79 29.51 5.90
CA SER A 395 6.58 29.77 4.69
C SER A 395 6.45 28.63 3.67
N ASN A 396 6.69 27.39 4.12
CA ASN A 396 6.60 26.18 3.29
C ASN A 396 5.17 25.95 2.78
N THR A 397 4.16 26.10 3.64
CA THR A 397 2.76 25.87 3.28
C THR A 397 2.21 26.93 2.32
N LYS A 398 2.56 28.22 2.49
CA LYS A 398 2.24 29.28 1.51
C LYS A 398 2.86 28.98 0.16
N ARG A 399 4.14 28.60 0.15
CA ARG A 399 4.85 28.24 -1.07
C ARG A 399 4.23 27.03 -1.77
N ILE A 400 3.86 26.00 -1.03
CA ILE A 400 3.14 24.83 -1.56
C ILE A 400 1.80 25.25 -2.18
N ASN A 401 1.04 26.14 -1.53
CA ASN A 401 -0.23 26.63 -2.08
C ASN A 401 -0.05 27.45 -3.38
N GLU A 402 1.05 28.20 -3.51
CA GLU A 402 1.39 28.91 -4.76
C GLU A 402 1.79 27.96 -5.89
N LEU A 403 2.58 26.93 -5.56
CA LEU A 403 3.07 25.92 -6.51
C LEU A 403 1.93 24.99 -6.97
N PHE A 404 1.07 24.57 -6.04
CA PHE A 404 0.00 23.59 -6.26
C PHE A 404 -1.34 24.16 -5.80
N PRO A 405 -1.88 25.17 -6.49
CA PRO A 405 -3.12 25.83 -6.08
C PRO A 405 -4.31 24.87 -6.04
N ASN A 406 -4.26 23.77 -6.79
CA ASN A 406 -5.32 22.75 -6.84
C ASN A 406 -5.08 21.56 -5.90
N LEU A 407 -4.19 21.69 -4.91
CA LEU A 407 -3.90 20.63 -3.96
C LEU A 407 -5.15 20.25 -3.16
N LYS A 408 -5.65 19.02 -3.34
CA LYS A 408 -6.86 18.48 -2.70
C LYS A 408 -6.55 17.50 -1.58
N ALA A 409 -5.47 16.74 -1.71
CA ALA A 409 -5.06 15.75 -0.73
C ALA A 409 -3.62 16.00 -0.28
N PHE A 410 -3.40 16.03 1.02
CA PHE A 410 -2.10 16.25 1.60
C PHE A 410 -1.83 15.22 2.69
N MET A 411 -0.68 14.60 2.63
CA MET A 411 -0.17 13.77 3.72
C MET A 411 1.12 14.35 4.26
N LEU A 412 1.17 14.43 5.59
CA LEU A 412 2.33 14.88 6.33
C LEU A 412 2.69 13.83 7.36
N THR A 413 3.91 13.33 7.30
CA THR A 413 4.40 12.27 8.20
C THR A 413 5.80 12.60 8.71
N CYS A 414 6.12 12.21 9.95
CA CYS A 414 7.44 12.38 10.59
C CYS A 414 7.99 13.81 10.43
N VAL A 415 7.40 14.80 11.11
CA VAL A 415 7.87 16.19 11.07
C VAL A 415 8.25 16.64 12.47
N GLN A 416 9.46 17.17 12.64
CA GLN A 416 10.00 17.53 13.95
C GLN A 416 9.43 18.85 14.48
N PHE A 417 9.47 19.91 13.67
CA PHE A 417 8.98 21.23 14.05
C PHE A 417 7.89 21.72 13.11
N THR A 418 6.79 22.19 13.69
CA THR A 418 5.66 22.69 12.92
C THR A 418 5.08 23.96 13.54
N GLU A 419 4.59 24.86 12.71
CA GLU A 419 3.75 25.97 13.17
C GLU A 419 2.28 25.52 13.17
N GLU A 420 1.58 25.73 14.28
CA GLU A 420 0.22 25.20 14.54
C GLU A 420 -0.79 25.52 13.42
N ASP A 421 -0.77 26.75 12.91
CA ASP A 421 -1.75 27.25 11.94
C ASP A 421 -1.34 27.08 10.46
N CYS A 422 -0.20 26.44 10.16
CA CYS A 422 0.39 26.48 8.82
C CYS A 422 -0.52 25.87 7.73
N LEU A 423 -1.32 24.86 8.06
CA LEU A 423 -2.21 24.20 7.11
C LEU A 423 -3.29 25.13 6.55
N ASN A 424 -3.64 26.23 7.25
CA ASN A 424 -4.65 27.19 6.79
C ASN A 424 -4.26 27.88 5.47
N ASN A 425 -2.98 27.84 5.09
CA ASN A 425 -2.53 28.37 3.81
C ASN A 425 -2.95 27.49 2.62
N LEU A 426 -3.31 26.22 2.83
CA LEU A 426 -3.68 25.27 1.77
C LEU A 426 -5.18 25.37 1.43
N LYS A 427 -5.54 26.33 0.58
CA LYS A 427 -6.93 26.80 0.38
C LYS A 427 -7.89 25.77 -0.21
N ASN A 428 -7.39 24.78 -0.94
CA ASN A 428 -8.21 23.76 -1.63
C ASN A 428 -8.11 22.37 -1.01
N LEU A 429 -7.49 22.26 0.17
CA LEU A 429 -7.27 21.00 0.84
C LEU A 429 -8.58 20.42 1.37
N ASN A 430 -8.94 19.22 0.89
CA ASN A 430 -10.14 18.47 1.28
C ASN A 430 -9.81 17.22 2.11
N TYR A 431 -8.64 16.62 1.89
CA TYR A 431 -8.24 15.35 2.51
C TYR A 431 -6.89 15.52 3.20
N LEU A 432 -6.87 15.33 4.52
CA LEU A 432 -5.65 15.42 5.33
C LEU A 432 -5.30 14.06 5.91
N MET A 433 -4.05 13.64 5.75
CA MET A 433 -3.53 12.38 6.31
C MET A 433 -2.32 12.71 7.18
N ILE A 434 -2.33 12.31 8.44
CA ILE A 434 -1.26 12.61 9.39
C ILE A 434 -0.76 11.33 10.06
N LYS A 435 0.55 11.25 10.28
CA LYS A 435 1.17 10.29 11.19
C LYS A 435 2.46 10.85 11.77
N GLU A 436 2.73 10.62 13.06
CA GLU A 436 3.98 11.04 13.73
C GLU A 436 4.33 12.53 13.50
N CYS A 437 3.32 13.40 13.61
CA CYS A 437 3.50 14.85 13.55
C CYS A 437 2.86 15.51 14.77
N PRO A 438 3.39 16.66 15.23
CA PRO A 438 2.69 17.52 16.18
C PRO A 438 1.28 17.86 15.70
N VAL A 439 0.39 18.12 16.66
CA VAL A 439 -0.99 18.49 16.37
C VAL A 439 -1.02 19.86 15.70
N LEU A 440 -1.71 19.94 14.55
CA LEU A 440 -1.92 21.18 13.81
C LEU A 440 -3.40 21.55 13.78
N LYS A 441 -3.68 22.82 13.56
CA LYS A 441 -5.04 23.28 13.32
C LYS A 441 -5.50 22.84 11.94
N VAL A 442 -6.60 22.09 11.92
CA VAL A 442 -7.21 21.61 10.68
C VAL A 442 -7.99 22.74 10.00
N PRO A 443 -7.73 23.07 8.73
CA PRO A 443 -8.48 24.08 7.99
C PRO A 443 -9.95 23.69 7.79
N ASN A 444 -10.84 24.69 7.74
CA ASN A 444 -12.28 24.49 7.49
C ASN A 444 -12.62 23.84 6.14
N THR A 445 -11.67 23.85 5.20
CA THR A 445 -11.81 23.25 3.88
C THR A 445 -11.74 21.73 3.93
N VAL A 446 -11.05 21.16 4.93
CA VAL A 446 -10.86 19.72 5.08
C VAL A 446 -12.19 19.03 5.37
N LYS A 447 -12.52 18.03 4.55
CA LYS A 447 -13.78 17.27 4.62
C LYS A 447 -13.62 15.90 5.28
N ALA A 448 -12.42 15.34 5.20
CA ALA A 448 -12.01 14.16 5.94
C ALA A 448 -10.53 14.23 6.34
N CYS A 449 -10.25 13.81 7.56
CA CYS A 449 -8.91 13.75 8.14
C CYS A 449 -8.68 12.36 8.73
N VAL A 450 -7.48 11.81 8.57
CA VAL A 450 -7.07 10.56 9.21
C VAL A 450 -5.83 10.77 10.06
N SER A 451 -5.86 10.25 11.28
CA SER A 451 -4.67 9.99 12.09
C SER A 451 -4.33 8.52 11.97
N MET A 452 -3.09 8.21 11.62
CA MET A 452 -2.60 6.85 11.48
C MET A 452 -1.67 6.51 12.65
N LEU A 453 -1.73 5.25 13.09
CA LEU A 453 -0.84 4.70 14.10
C LEU A 453 -0.31 3.35 13.59
N SER A 454 1.01 3.24 13.49
CA SER A 454 1.67 1.94 13.25
C SER A 454 1.68 1.14 14.55
N SER A 455 1.61 -0.19 14.45
CA SER A 455 1.63 -1.08 15.60
C SER A 455 2.99 -1.14 16.31
N GLN A 456 4.10 -0.80 15.63
CA GLN A 456 5.44 -1.19 16.11
C GLN A 456 6.33 -0.05 16.63
N ASP A 457 6.20 1.21 16.19
CA ASP A 457 7.21 2.23 16.57
C ASP A 457 6.67 3.66 16.59
N SER A 458 5.37 3.85 16.39
CA SER A 458 4.83 5.20 16.29
C SER A 458 4.68 5.83 17.67
N PRO A 459 5.14 7.08 17.89
CA PRO A 459 4.91 7.75 19.15
C PRO A 459 3.41 7.94 19.38
N GLN A 460 2.85 7.13 20.28
CA GLN A 460 1.42 7.09 20.54
C GLN A 460 0.86 8.45 20.98
N HIS A 461 1.69 9.29 21.60
CA HIS A 461 1.33 10.64 22.01
C HIS A 461 0.92 11.54 20.84
N TYR A 462 1.58 11.45 19.67
CA TYR A 462 1.18 12.22 18.49
C TYR A 462 -0.20 11.78 17.99
N HIS A 463 -0.40 10.48 17.85
CA HIS A 463 -1.69 9.93 17.42
C HIS A 463 -2.81 10.30 18.40
N ASN A 464 -2.60 10.12 19.70
CA ASN A 464 -3.59 10.45 20.72
C ASN A 464 -3.93 11.95 20.70
N GLY A 465 -2.92 12.83 20.60
CA GLY A 465 -3.14 14.27 20.49
C GLY A 465 -3.97 14.65 19.26
N TRP A 466 -3.70 14.03 18.11
CA TRP A 466 -4.50 14.22 16.89
C TRP A 466 -5.93 13.72 17.08
N VAL A 467 -6.13 12.52 17.61
CA VAL A 467 -7.47 11.97 17.87
C VAL A 467 -8.28 12.87 18.80
N GLU A 468 -7.69 13.37 19.88
CA GLU A 468 -8.35 14.30 20.80
C GLU A 468 -8.70 15.64 20.13
N SER A 469 -7.78 16.20 19.34
CA SER A 469 -7.99 17.43 18.59
C SER A 469 -9.14 17.27 17.57
N LEU A 470 -9.13 16.17 16.80
CA LEU A 470 -10.14 15.90 15.77
C LEU A 470 -11.52 15.61 16.37
N LYS A 471 -11.60 14.91 17.53
CA LYS A 471 -12.86 14.70 18.27
C LYS A 471 -13.51 16.02 18.70
N LYS A 472 -12.70 17.02 19.08
CA LYS A 472 -13.18 18.34 19.50
C LYS A 472 -13.50 19.27 18.32
N ASN A 473 -13.06 18.92 17.11
CA ASN A 473 -13.26 19.76 15.94
C ASN A 473 -14.69 19.62 15.38
N LYS A 474 -15.48 20.69 15.51
CA LYS A 474 -16.90 20.77 15.12
C LYS A 474 -17.18 20.53 13.63
N ILE A 475 -16.15 20.57 12.77
CA ILE A 475 -16.30 20.27 11.34
C ILE A 475 -16.68 18.79 11.15
N PHE A 476 -16.10 17.90 11.94
CA PHE A 476 -16.28 16.47 11.78
C PHE A 476 -17.50 15.98 12.55
N LYS A 477 -18.44 15.36 11.84
CA LYS A 477 -19.69 14.86 12.40
C LYS A 477 -19.64 13.36 12.69
N LYS A 478 -18.68 12.67 12.10
CA LYS A 478 -18.55 11.22 12.10
C LYS A 478 -17.10 10.82 12.31
N HIS A 479 -16.91 9.68 12.94
CA HIS A 479 -15.64 9.05 13.22
C HIS A 479 -15.75 7.57 12.90
N HIS A 480 -14.74 7.01 12.23
CA HIS A 480 -14.66 5.57 11.95
C HIS A 480 -13.22 5.10 12.13
N ILE A 481 -13.07 3.91 12.70
CA ILE A 481 -11.77 3.30 12.96
C ILE A 481 -11.61 2.11 12.02
N TYR A 482 -10.59 2.15 11.17
CA TYR A 482 -10.17 0.99 10.39
C TYR A 482 -8.96 0.34 11.06
N HIS A 483 -9.03 -0.98 11.23
CA HIS A 483 -7.93 -1.82 11.65
C HIS A 483 -7.42 -2.60 10.43
N ASP A 484 -6.19 -2.28 10.02
CA ASP A 484 -5.45 -2.94 8.94
C ASP A 484 -3.95 -2.89 9.33
N VAL A 485 -3.04 -2.81 8.36
CA VAL A 485 -1.60 -2.55 8.63
C VAL A 485 -1.38 -1.35 9.56
N PHE A 486 -2.22 -0.32 9.42
CA PHE A 486 -2.28 0.80 10.34
C PHE A 486 -3.64 0.81 11.03
N LYS A 487 -3.64 1.25 12.29
CA LYS A 487 -4.87 1.79 12.88
C LYS A 487 -5.12 3.16 12.24
N LYS A 488 -6.24 3.31 11.55
CA LYS A 488 -6.65 4.56 10.88
C LYS A 488 -7.88 5.10 11.60
N GLU A 489 -7.74 6.20 12.33
CA GLU A 489 -8.87 6.92 12.93
C GLU A 489 -9.29 8.07 12.00
N ILE A 490 -10.42 7.87 11.30
CA ILE A 490 -10.90 8.76 10.25
C ILE A 490 -12.06 9.61 10.75
N PHE A 491 -11.88 10.92 10.71
CA PHE A 491 -12.86 11.93 11.06
C PHE A 491 -13.38 12.61 9.80
N PHE A 492 -14.69 12.69 9.62
CA PHE A 492 -15.27 13.16 8.36
C PHE A 492 -16.65 13.79 8.52
N THR A 493 -17.02 14.56 7.49
CA THR A 493 -18.33 15.23 7.39
C THR A 493 -19.42 14.29 6.86
N ASN A 494 -19.09 13.46 5.85
CA ASN A 494 -19.99 12.46 5.25
C ASN A 494 -19.19 11.24 4.75
N TYR A 495 -19.82 10.06 4.69
CA TYR A 495 -19.22 8.78 4.30
C TYR A 495 -18.57 8.80 2.91
N THR A 496 -19.09 9.60 1.97
CA THR A 496 -18.45 9.80 0.66
C THR A 496 -17.00 10.28 0.80
N TYR A 497 -16.71 11.18 1.73
CA TYR A 497 -15.35 11.68 1.97
C TYR A 497 -14.47 10.65 2.67
N CYS A 498 -15.03 9.86 3.59
CA CYS A 498 -14.33 8.72 4.20
C CYS A 498 -13.91 7.71 3.12
N ASN A 499 -14.84 7.33 2.24
CA ASN A 499 -14.58 6.40 1.14
C ASN A 499 -13.53 6.95 0.16
N ASN A 500 -13.59 8.24 -0.16
CA ASN A 500 -12.58 8.87 -1.01
C ASN A 500 -11.19 8.92 -0.33
N LEU A 501 -11.13 9.22 0.97
CA LEU A 501 -9.89 9.20 1.72
C LEU A 501 -9.29 7.79 1.77
N MET A 502 -10.11 6.76 2.02
CA MET A 502 -9.68 5.37 1.98
C MET A 502 -9.16 4.98 0.60
N LYS A 503 -9.83 5.37 -0.48
CA LYS A 503 -9.33 5.17 -1.85
C LYS A 503 -7.96 5.82 -2.07
N ILE A 504 -7.75 7.01 -1.52
CA ILE A 504 -6.46 7.71 -1.58
C ILE A 504 -5.40 6.92 -0.81
N LEU A 505 -5.65 6.55 0.44
CA LEU A 505 -4.75 5.75 1.26
C LEU A 505 -4.38 4.42 0.59
N HIS A 506 -5.35 3.68 0.07
CA HIS A 506 -5.10 2.42 -0.63
C HIS A 506 -4.28 2.60 -1.91
N SER A 507 -4.47 3.71 -2.63
CA SER A 507 -3.62 4.02 -3.80
C SER A 507 -2.15 4.30 -3.44
N MET A 508 -1.87 4.56 -2.16
CA MET A 508 -0.52 4.72 -1.64
C MET A 508 0.04 3.43 -1.07
N GLU A 509 -0.80 2.59 -0.45
CA GLU A 509 -0.46 1.25 0.03
C GLU A 509 0.09 0.33 -1.06
N ASP A 510 -0.07 0.70 -2.33
CA ASP A 510 0.65 0.10 -3.46
C ASP A 510 2.18 0.09 -3.27
N GLN A 511 2.71 0.86 -2.32
CA GLN A 511 4.12 0.99 -2.05
C GLN A 511 4.65 -0.13 -1.12
N ILE A 512 5.71 -0.84 -1.53
CA ILE A 512 6.30 -1.97 -0.75
C ILE A 512 6.69 -1.56 0.67
N PHE A 513 7.11 -0.31 0.87
CA PHE A 513 7.49 0.23 2.17
C PHE A 513 6.45 1.17 2.76
N PHE A 514 5.17 1.08 2.36
CA PHE A 514 4.11 1.90 2.97
C PHE A 514 4.15 1.80 4.50
N ASN A 515 4.38 0.59 5.04
CA ASN A 515 4.40 0.30 6.48
C ASN A 515 5.54 1.04 7.24
N TYR A 516 6.68 1.25 6.59
CA TYR A 516 7.86 1.90 7.19
C TYR A 516 7.89 3.43 6.99
N CYS A 517 6.99 3.96 6.16
CA CYS A 517 7.09 5.32 5.63
C CYS A 517 5.83 6.18 5.84
N VAL A 518 4.69 5.52 6.03
CA VAL A 518 3.39 6.16 6.22
C VAL A 518 3.03 6.18 7.65
#